data_AF-A0A024TEF5-F1
#
_entry.id   AF-A0A024TEF5-F1
#
_cell.length_a   1.000
_cell.length_b   1.000
_cell.length_c   1.000
_cell.angle_alpha   90.00
_cell.angle_beta   90.00
_cell.angle_gamma   90.00
#
_symmetry.space_group_name_H-M   'P 1'
#
loop_
_entity.id
_entity.type
_entity.pdbx_description
1 polymer ?
#
loop_
_entity_poly.entity_id
_entity_poly.type
_entity_poly.pdbx_seq_one_letter_code
_entity_poly.pdbx_strand_id
1 'polypeptide(L)'
;MLRTLASIVLGGAMWSGAADATTATAHKITSLPGYNDAKPINFDQYAGHIALPSNGQKMFYWLVESESSPSTDPLVLWLNGGPGCSSLGGFFTELG
;
A
#
# COMPACT_ATOMS: atom_id res chain seq x y z
N MET A 1 -16.15 -17.80 -19.01
CA MET A 1 -16.34 -17.10 -20.30
C MET A 1 -17.09 -15.80 -20.01
N LEU A 2 -16.40 -14.77 -19.53
CA LEU A 2 -17.04 -13.48 -19.20
C LEU A 2 -16.34 -12.36 -19.98
N ARG A 3 -17.18 -11.55 -20.62
CA ARG A 3 -16.85 -10.66 -21.74
C ARG A 3 -16.28 -9.35 -21.21
N THR A 4 -15.02 -9.05 -21.55
CA THR A 4 -14.45 -7.71 -21.38
C THR A 4 -14.77 -6.89 -22.62
N LEU A 5 -15.55 -5.81 -22.46
CA LEU A 5 -15.75 -4.78 -23.48
C LEU A 5 -15.49 -3.42 -22.84
N ALA A 6 -14.40 -2.76 -23.24
CA ALA A 6 -14.25 -1.32 -23.17
C ALA A 6 -13.18 -0.87 -24.17
N SER A 7 -13.63 -0.46 -25.36
CA SER A 7 -12.84 0.37 -26.27
C SER A 7 -13.76 1.42 -26.88
N ILE A 8 -13.63 2.68 -26.43
CA ILE A 8 -13.81 3.88 -27.27
C ILE A 8 -12.76 4.89 -26.81
N VAL A 9 -11.84 5.24 -27.71
CA VAL A 9 -10.84 6.32 -27.54
C VAL A 9 -11.28 7.48 -28.40
N LEU A 10 -11.26 8.70 -27.87
CA LEU A 10 -11.15 9.95 -28.64
C LEU A 10 -10.55 11.06 -27.74
N GLY A 11 -9.29 11.42 -28.02
CA GLY A 11 -8.70 12.72 -27.69
C GLY A 11 -8.36 13.01 -26.21
N GLY A 12 -7.08 12.99 -25.88
CA GLY A 12 -6.54 13.32 -24.56
C GLY A 12 -5.93 12.10 -23.92
N ALA A 13 -4.62 12.15 -23.63
CA ALA A 13 -3.91 11.06 -22.99
C ALA A 13 -4.60 10.69 -21.67
N MET A 14 -5.40 9.62 -21.70
CA MET A 14 -6.01 9.06 -20.52
C MET A 14 -4.90 8.43 -19.71
N TRP A 15 -4.51 9.11 -18.62
CA TRP A 15 -3.64 8.53 -17.63
C TRP A 15 -4.39 7.37 -16.98
N SER A 16 -4.09 6.15 -17.43
CA SER A 16 -4.61 4.91 -16.85
C SER A 16 -3.89 4.64 -15.53
N GLY A 17 -4.17 5.48 -14.53
CA GLY A 17 -3.84 5.24 -13.13
C GLY A 17 -4.91 4.39 -12.43
N ALA A 18 -5.53 3.44 -13.14
CA ALA A 18 -6.37 2.46 -12.47
C ALA A 18 -5.43 1.61 -11.59
N ALA A 19 -5.54 1.78 -10.28
CA ALA A 19 -4.93 0.84 -9.34
C ALA A 19 -5.46 -0.54 -9.71
N ASP A 20 -4.57 -1.40 -10.19
CA ASP A 20 -4.92 -2.77 -10.51
C ASP A 20 -5.30 -3.46 -9.19
N ALA A 21 -6.60 -3.70 -8.98
CA ALA A 21 -7.14 -4.34 -7.78
C ALA A 21 -6.53 -5.74 -7.56
N THR A 22 -6.03 -6.36 -8.63
CA THR A 22 -5.27 -7.62 -8.63
C THR A 22 -3.91 -7.46 -7.94
N THR A 23 -3.27 -6.30 -8.06
CA THR A 23 -2.01 -5.97 -7.38
C THR A 23 -2.26 -5.66 -5.88
N ALA A 24 -3.36 -4.98 -5.55
CA ALA A 24 -3.70 -4.66 -4.16
C ALA A 24 -3.94 -5.92 -3.31
N THR A 25 -4.66 -6.91 -3.85
CA THR A 25 -4.87 -8.20 -3.17
C THR A 25 -3.59 -9.01 -3.01
N ALA A 26 -2.65 -8.93 -3.96
CA ALA A 26 -1.37 -9.65 -3.89
C ALA A 26 -0.44 -9.15 -2.76
N HIS A 27 -0.61 -7.91 -2.30
CA HIS A 27 0.22 -7.32 -1.25
C HIS A 27 -0.35 -7.52 0.17
N LYS A 28 -1.54 -8.11 0.30
CA LYS A 28 -2.20 -8.29 1.60
C LYS A 28 -1.40 -9.23 2.51
N ILE A 29 -1.09 -8.76 3.71
CA ILE A 29 -0.41 -9.57 4.73
C ILE A 29 -1.49 -10.31 5.52
N THR A 30 -1.54 -11.64 5.37
CA THR A 30 -2.53 -12.49 6.06
C THR A 30 -2.08 -12.95 7.44
N SER A 31 -0.78 -12.92 7.71
CA SER A 31 -0.21 -13.32 9.00
C SER A 31 1.19 -12.72 9.18
N LEU A 32 1.51 -12.27 10.39
CA LEU A 32 2.86 -11.85 10.76
C LEU A 32 3.56 -12.94 11.61
N PRO A 33 4.64 -13.54 11.11
CA PRO A 33 5.45 -14.46 11.90
C PRO A 33 5.95 -13.78 13.18
N GLY A 34 5.82 -14.46 14.32
CA GLY A 34 6.33 -13.95 15.60
C GLY A 34 5.47 -12.89 16.28
N TYR A 35 4.31 -12.53 15.72
CA TYR A 35 3.35 -11.67 16.42
C TYR A 35 2.67 -12.46 17.55
N ASN A 36 3.01 -12.11 18.79
CA ASN A 36 2.55 -12.79 20.01
C ASN A 36 1.97 -11.81 21.05
N ASP A 37 1.57 -10.62 20.62
CA ASP A 37 0.95 -9.63 21.48
C ASP A 37 -0.48 -10.01 21.87
N ALA A 38 -0.90 -9.53 23.04
CA ALA A 38 -2.26 -9.77 23.55
C ALA A 38 -3.35 -9.05 22.74
N LYS A 39 -2.99 -7.96 22.04
CA LYS A 39 -3.89 -7.25 21.13
C LYS A 39 -3.89 -8.01 19.80
N PRO A 40 -5.04 -8.48 19.29
CA PRO A 40 -5.08 -9.09 17.96
C PRO A 40 -4.97 -8.02 16.87
N ILE A 41 -4.32 -8.35 15.75
CA ILE A 41 -4.37 -7.53 14.54
C ILE A 41 -5.76 -7.69 13.92
N ASN A 42 -6.58 -6.64 14.04
CA ASN A 42 -7.97 -6.60 13.58
C ASN A 42 -8.19 -5.60 12.43
N PHE A 43 -7.11 -5.14 11.80
CA PHE A 43 -7.11 -4.25 10.65
C PHE A 43 -6.31 -4.89 9.50
N ASP A 44 -6.64 -4.50 8.28
CA ASP A 44 -5.92 -4.98 7.11
C ASP A 44 -4.58 -4.25 6.96
N GLN A 45 -3.59 -4.97 6.45
CA GLN A 45 -2.27 -4.44 6.18
C GLN A 45 -1.70 -5.02 4.90
N TYR A 46 -0.88 -4.21 4.22
CA TYR A 46 -0.36 -4.49 2.89
C TYR A 46 1.10 -4.08 2.82
N ALA A 47 1.96 -4.95 2.30
CA ALA A 47 3.35 -4.60 2.02
C ALA A 47 3.75 -5.00 0.61
N GLY A 48 4.50 -4.12 -0.04
CA GLY A 48 4.88 -4.33 -1.43
C GLY A 48 5.81 -3.24 -1.94
N HIS A 49 5.88 -3.12 -3.26
CA HIS A 49 6.74 -2.14 -3.92
C HIS A 49 5.93 -1.26 -4.87
N ILE A 50 6.10 0.05 -4.76
CA ILE A 50 5.53 1.05 -5.68
C ILE A 50 6.62 1.44 -6.68
N ALA A 51 6.29 1.39 -7.97
CA ALA A 51 7.21 1.82 -9.02
C ALA A 51 7.40 3.35 -8.96
N LEU A 52 8.65 3.80 -8.97
CA LEU A 52 8.98 5.22 -9.02
C LEU A 52 9.12 5.68 -10.48
N PRO A 53 8.87 6.96 -10.77
CA PRO A 53 8.94 7.48 -12.14
C PRO A 53 10.34 7.41 -12.79
N SER A 54 11.40 7.20 -12.02
CA SER A 54 12.78 7.22 -12.54
C SER A 54 13.43 5.83 -12.54
N ASN A 55 14.10 5.53 -13.66
CA ASN A 55 15.13 4.49 -13.79
C ASN A 55 14.73 3.08 -13.30
N GLY A 56 13.44 2.73 -13.38
CA GLY A 56 12.95 1.43 -12.93
C GLY A 56 13.06 1.19 -11.42
N GLN A 57 13.31 2.24 -10.64
CA GLN A 57 13.40 2.14 -9.18
C GLN A 57 12.03 1.82 -8.59
N LYS A 58 12.05 1.17 -7.43
CA LYS A 58 10.86 0.86 -6.67
C LYS A 58 11.07 1.23 -5.21
N MET A 59 10.01 1.70 -4.56
CA MET A 59 10.01 2.00 -3.14
C MET A 59 9.20 0.95 -2.41
N PHE A 60 9.79 0.34 -1.40
CA PHE A 60 9.06 -0.53 -0.49
C PHE A 60 8.06 0.28 0.34
N TYR A 61 6.88 -0.26 0.59
CA TYR A 61 5.89 0.31 1.50
C TYR A 61 5.32 -0.77 2.43
N TRP A 62 4.87 -0.34 3.60
CA TRP A 62 3.98 -1.10 4.47
C TRP A 62 2.84 -0.17 4.90
N LEU A 63 1.64 -0.48 4.43
CA LEU A 63 0.40 0.22 4.77
C LEU A 63 -0.34 -0.58 5.84
N VAL A 64 -0.78 0.10 6.89
CA VAL A 64 -1.76 -0.41 7.86
C VAL A 64 -3.02 0.42 7.71
N GLU A 65 -4.17 -0.22 7.58
CA GLU A 65 -5.46 0.47 7.53
C GLU A 65 -5.85 0.98 8.92
N SER A 66 -6.71 2.00 8.96
CA SER A 66 -7.25 2.52 10.22
C SER A 66 -8.00 1.44 11.00
N GLU A 67 -7.78 1.38 12.32
CA GLU A 67 -8.56 0.53 13.24
C GLU A 67 -10.00 1.02 13.43
N SER A 68 -10.30 2.25 12.98
CA SER A 68 -11.60 2.91 13.13
C SER A 68 -12.49 2.69 11.89
N SER A 69 -12.37 3.55 10.87
CA SER A 69 -13.24 3.61 9.70
C SER A 69 -12.37 3.74 8.45
N PRO A 70 -11.71 2.66 8.02
CA PRO A 70 -10.65 2.71 7.00
C PRO A 70 -11.12 3.25 5.64
N SER A 71 -12.42 3.19 5.35
CA SER A 71 -13.01 3.75 4.12
C SER A 71 -13.20 5.28 4.14
N THR A 72 -13.14 5.91 5.32
CA THR A 72 -13.39 7.35 5.49
C THR A 72 -12.26 8.09 6.21
N ASP A 73 -11.45 7.38 6.97
CA ASP A 73 -10.31 7.94 7.69
C ASP A 73 -9.21 8.37 6.69
N PRO A 74 -8.44 9.44 6.99
CA PRO A 74 -7.48 10.00 6.05
C PRO A 74 -6.27 9.09 5.85
N LEU A 75 -5.67 9.15 4.65
CA LEU A 75 -4.37 8.53 4.38
C LEU A 75 -3.24 9.39 4.95
N VAL A 76 -2.39 8.79 5.78
CA VAL A 76 -1.19 9.43 6.34
C VAL A 76 0.06 8.79 5.74
N LEU A 77 0.93 9.61 5.17
CA LEU A 77 2.26 9.19 4.71
C LEU A 77 3.30 9.52 5.80
N TRP A 78 4.02 8.49 6.25
CA TRP A 78 5.10 8.65 7.22
C TRP A 78 6.48 8.38 6.58
N LEU A 79 7.40 9.32 6.74
CA LEU A 79 8.77 9.24 6.22
C LEU A 79 9.77 9.58 7.32
N ASN A 80 10.60 8.61 7.70
CA ASN A 80 11.75 8.90 8.57
C ASN A 80 12.84 9.66 7.79
N GLY A 81 13.63 10.46 8.54
CA GLY A 81 14.67 11.33 8.00
C GLY A 81 16.04 10.66 7.84
N GLY A 82 17.11 11.39 8.17
CA GLY A 82 18.50 10.93 8.04
C GLY A 82 19.36 11.92 7.27
N PRO A 83 19.76 11.63 6.01
CA PRO A 83 19.06 10.85 4.97
C PRO A 83 19.39 9.35 4.93
N GLY A 84 18.46 8.55 4.37
CA GLY A 84 18.68 7.12 4.07
C GLY A 84 18.20 6.14 5.15
N CYS A 85 17.66 6.64 6.27
CA CYS A 85 17.05 5.77 7.27
C CYS A 85 15.70 5.21 6.76
N SER A 86 15.35 4.01 7.22
CA SER A 86 14.09 3.37 6.84
C SER A 86 12.92 3.90 7.66
N SER A 87 11.78 4.15 7.01
CA SER A 87 10.52 4.44 7.70
C SER A 87 10.01 3.28 8.56
N LEU A 88 10.50 2.06 8.34
CA LEU A 88 10.19 0.94 9.24
C LEU A 88 10.78 1.12 10.64
N GLY A 89 11.79 1.97 10.81
CA GLY A 89 12.25 2.38 12.14
C GLY A 89 11.11 3.04 12.93
N GLY A 90 10.45 4.03 12.33
CA GLY A 90 9.30 4.68 12.95
C GLY A 90 8.11 3.75 13.13
N PHE A 91 7.88 2.86 12.16
CA PHE A 91 6.83 1.84 12.30
C PHE A 91 7.05 0.95 13.52
N PHE A 92 8.22 0.32 13.69
CA PHE A 92 8.42 -0.64 14.78
C PHE A 92 8.78 -0.02 16.13
N THR A 93 9.21 1.23 16.18
CA THR A 93 9.79 1.81 17.41
C THR A 93 9.21 3.16 17.82
N GLU A 94 8.32 3.75 17.02
CA GLU A 94 7.73 5.06 17.32
C GLU A 94 6.18 5.01 17.37
N LEU A 95 5.52 4.72 16.25
CA LEU A 95 4.07 4.97 16.08
C LEU A 95 3.28 3.95 15.25
N GLY A 96 3.85 2.76 15.01
CA GLY A 96 3.12 1.65 14.37
C GLY A 96 2.15 0.94 15.30
#